data_AF-A0A9P4XPX3-F1
#
_entry.id   AF-A0A9P4XPX3-F1
#
_cell.length_a   1.000
_cell.length_b   1.000
_cell.length_c   1.000
_cell.angle_alpha   90.00
_cell.angle_beta   90.00
_cell.angle_gamma   90.00
#
_symmetry.space_group_name_H-M   'P 1'
#
loop_
_entity.id
_entity.type
_entity.pdbx_description
1 polymer ?
#
loop_
_entity_poly.entity_id
_entity_poly.type
_entity_poly.pdbx_seq_one_letter_code
_entity_poly.pdbx_strand_id
1 'polypeptide(L)'
;MELKVVDYQQVLQDLDKGVPVNFNTNFHTAADAPDLPIPSNKPYSYEIWLPLVLKSRGISISDLQVVSLSRARMKILVEAAAASIHTRVLNRSYAEDLEDDVYPAFQGLKFPPEGLWMRFGACSPKDGAKLNPGQQSIHSVEDIILRITTSLRTWSALTNILNSDDEVGLVYFLPFNDGMKSAREYRVFCVPNSLDISAVSQYEWHKPWIFANEDKDVMTRAAQRIFRGIQKVHAEIIAFMKAYDDKSLENFIRSQGFTFDVLYDEVPGQCMLIELNTFGVRSACGSCLFQWLKDRTQLYGETGEVEFRVAA
;
A
#
# COMPACT_ATOMS: atom_id res chain seq x y z
N MET A 1 -6.61 -16.87 -17.14
CA MET A 1 -6.96 -15.56 -16.57
C MET A 1 -8.16 -15.05 -17.34
N GLU A 2 -9.25 -14.79 -16.63
CA GLU A 2 -10.48 -14.24 -17.16
C GLU A 2 -10.56 -12.74 -16.83
N LEU A 3 -10.83 -11.90 -17.84
CA LEU A 3 -11.11 -10.49 -17.63
C LEU A 3 -12.60 -10.31 -17.28
N LYS A 4 -12.87 -9.73 -16.11
CA LYS A 4 -14.20 -9.35 -15.64
C LYS A 4 -14.30 -7.84 -15.56
N VAL A 5 -15.28 -7.30 -16.26
CA VAL A 5 -15.58 -5.87 -16.27
C VAL A 5 -16.75 -5.63 -15.33
N VAL A 6 -16.48 -4.93 -14.23
CA VAL A 6 -17.49 -4.46 -13.28
C VAL A 6 -18.09 -3.17 -13.85
N ASP A 7 -19.41 -3.11 -13.89
CA ASP A 7 -20.14 -1.90 -14.26
C ASP A 7 -19.82 -0.77 -13.27
N TYR A 8 -19.23 0.31 -13.76
CA TYR A 8 -18.83 1.43 -12.93
C TYR A 8 -20.02 2.07 -12.19
N GLN A 9 -21.25 1.97 -12.71
CA GLN A 9 -22.43 2.44 -11.99
C GLN A 9 -22.69 1.66 -10.70
N GLN A 10 -22.38 0.36 -10.66
CA GLN A 10 -22.50 -0.43 -9.44
C GLN A 10 -21.48 0.01 -8.38
N VAL A 11 -20.29 0.42 -8.81
CA VAL A 11 -19.26 0.98 -7.93
C VAL A 11 -19.74 2.30 -7.31
N LEU A 12 -20.29 3.21 -8.13
CA LEU A 12 -20.84 4.48 -7.66
C LEU A 12 -21.99 4.26 -6.66
N GLN A 13 -22.92 3.36 -6.97
CA GLN A 13 -24.03 3.02 -6.08
C GLN A 13 -23.57 2.45 -4.73
N ASP A 14 -22.44 1.74 -4.70
CA ASP A 14 -21.89 1.22 -3.45
C ASP A 14 -21.19 2.31 -2.63
N LEU A 15 -20.52 3.26 -3.28
CA LEU A 15 -19.91 4.43 -2.65
C LEU A 15 -20.95 5.36 -2.01
N ASP A 16 -22.10 5.53 -2.66
CA ASP A 16 -23.19 6.40 -2.17
C ASP A 16 -23.78 5.95 -0.81
N LYS A 17 -23.49 4.71 -0.38
CA LYS A 17 -23.89 4.20 0.95
C LYS A 17 -23.02 4.73 2.10
N GLY A 18 -21.95 5.47 1.80
CA GLY A 18 -20.98 5.99 2.77
C GLY A 18 -19.93 4.96 3.17
N VAL A 19 -20.35 3.74 3.56
CA VAL A 19 -19.44 2.61 3.79
C VAL A 19 -19.67 1.55 2.72
N PRO A 20 -18.69 1.28 1.84
CA PRO A 20 -18.80 0.26 0.80
C PRO A 20 -19.04 -1.13 1.40
N VAL A 21 -19.95 -1.90 0.80
CA VAL A 21 -20.35 -3.25 1.25
C VAL A 21 -20.14 -4.33 0.19
N ASN A 22 -20.04 -3.92 -1.08
CA ASN A 22 -19.82 -4.80 -2.23
C ASN A 22 -18.38 -4.73 -2.74
N PHE A 23 -17.68 -3.63 -2.51
CA PHE A 23 -16.32 -3.43 -2.98
C PHE A 23 -15.40 -2.97 -1.85
N ASN A 24 -14.14 -3.34 -1.96
CA ASN A 24 -13.04 -2.88 -1.12
C ASN A 24 -13.26 -3.07 0.39
N THR A 25 -13.96 -4.14 0.76
CA THR A 25 -14.16 -4.50 2.16
C THR A 25 -12.87 -4.95 2.82
N ASN A 26 -12.81 -4.82 4.15
CA ASN A 26 -11.72 -5.26 5.03
C ASN A 26 -12.27 -5.44 6.46
N PHE A 27 -11.43 -5.88 7.38
CA PHE A 27 -11.74 -5.98 8.82
C PHE A 27 -13.00 -6.79 9.17
N HIS A 28 -13.29 -7.86 8.44
CA HIS A 28 -14.42 -8.73 8.78
C HIS A 28 -14.23 -9.38 10.15
N THR A 29 -15.33 -9.51 10.90
CA THR A 29 -15.32 -9.98 12.29
C THR A 29 -15.17 -11.50 12.38
N ALA A 30 -14.99 -12.02 13.60
CA ALA A 30 -15.05 -13.46 13.84
C ALA A 30 -16.45 -14.04 13.59
N ALA A 31 -17.52 -13.23 13.66
CA ALA A 31 -18.86 -13.68 13.33
C ALA A 31 -19.03 -13.84 11.81
N ASP A 32 -18.38 -12.97 11.03
CA ASP A 32 -18.44 -13.00 9.57
C ASP A 32 -17.61 -14.14 8.96
N ALA A 33 -16.47 -14.46 9.57
CA ALA A 33 -15.55 -15.52 9.14
C ALA A 33 -14.99 -16.31 10.34
N PRO A 34 -15.83 -17.16 10.98
CA PRO A 34 -15.46 -17.86 12.22
C PRO A 34 -14.35 -18.90 12.05
N ASP A 35 -14.16 -19.38 10.82
CA ASP A 35 -13.20 -20.41 10.46
C ASP A 35 -11.82 -19.86 10.09
N LEU A 36 -11.66 -18.52 10.08
CA LEU A 36 -10.42 -17.86 9.70
C LEU A 36 -9.82 -17.05 10.86
N PRO A 37 -8.50 -17.13 11.11
CA PRO A 37 -7.84 -16.35 12.15
C PRO A 37 -7.66 -14.89 11.72
N ILE A 38 -7.28 -14.02 12.68
CA ILE A 38 -6.76 -12.70 12.35
C ILE A 38 -5.33 -12.90 11.82
N PRO A 39 -5.03 -12.44 10.59
CA PRO A 39 -3.71 -12.64 10.03
C PRO A 39 -2.67 -11.67 10.62
N SER A 40 -1.41 -12.10 10.66
CA SER A 40 -0.27 -11.30 11.11
C SER A 40 0.28 -10.42 9.99
N ASN A 41 0.62 -9.17 10.30
CA ASN A 41 1.28 -8.25 9.35
C ASN A 41 2.79 -8.46 9.24
N LYS A 42 3.42 -9.14 10.23
CA LYS A 42 4.87 -9.27 10.35
C LYS A 42 5.60 -9.75 9.08
N PRO A 43 5.15 -10.80 8.35
CA PRO A 43 5.88 -11.27 7.17
C PRO A 43 5.82 -10.30 5.98
N TYR A 44 4.97 -9.27 6.02
CA TYR A 44 4.80 -8.29 4.94
C TYR A 44 5.39 -6.92 5.28
N SER A 45 6.15 -6.83 6.39
CA SER A 45 6.84 -5.61 6.78
C SER A 45 7.63 -5.04 5.62
N TYR A 46 7.41 -3.76 5.33
CA TYR A 46 8.00 -3.08 4.18
C TYR A 46 9.53 -3.23 4.10
N GLU A 47 10.21 -3.20 5.25
CA GLU A 47 11.67 -3.37 5.35
C GLU A 47 12.17 -4.68 4.74
N ILE A 48 11.47 -5.80 4.97
CA ILE A 48 11.84 -7.13 4.43
C ILE A 48 11.87 -7.07 2.91
N TRP A 49 10.88 -6.41 2.32
CA TRP A 49 10.64 -6.38 0.87
C TRP A 49 11.27 -5.18 0.18
N LEU A 50 11.80 -4.21 0.93
CA LEU A 50 12.39 -2.99 0.41
C LEU A 50 13.49 -3.25 -0.63
N PRO A 51 14.43 -4.21 -0.44
CA PRO A 51 15.42 -4.51 -1.47
C PRO A 51 14.80 -4.90 -2.82
N LEU A 52 13.69 -5.66 -2.78
CA LEU A 52 12.98 -6.08 -3.98
C LEU A 52 12.19 -4.92 -4.60
N VAL A 53 11.54 -4.10 -3.79
CA VAL A 53 10.84 -2.88 -4.23
C VAL A 53 11.81 -1.95 -4.97
N LEU A 54 12.98 -1.66 -4.39
CA LEU A 54 14.01 -0.82 -5.01
C LEU A 54 14.48 -1.41 -6.34
N LYS A 55 14.85 -2.70 -6.35
CA LYS A 55 15.31 -3.39 -7.54
C LYS A 55 14.27 -3.35 -8.67
N SER A 56 13.02 -3.66 -8.37
CA SER A 56 11.94 -3.70 -9.38
C SER A 56 11.69 -2.33 -10.01
N ARG A 57 12.01 -1.24 -9.29
CA ARG A 57 11.84 0.14 -9.74
C ARG A 57 13.11 0.76 -10.32
N GLY A 58 14.21 -0.01 -10.38
CA GLY A 58 15.50 0.49 -10.85
C GLY A 58 16.10 1.58 -9.95
N ILE A 59 15.72 1.63 -8.68
CA ILE A 59 16.21 2.64 -7.72
C ILE A 59 17.47 2.11 -7.04
N SER A 60 18.53 2.91 -7.01
CA SER A 60 19.76 2.56 -6.29
C SER A 60 19.53 2.64 -4.78
N ILE A 61 20.18 1.76 -4.03
CA ILE A 61 20.18 1.84 -2.56
C ILE A 61 20.77 3.16 -2.05
N SER A 62 21.64 3.81 -2.83
CA SER A 62 22.19 5.14 -2.52
C SER A 62 21.15 6.26 -2.51
N ASP A 63 20.02 6.05 -3.20
CA ASP A 63 18.95 7.03 -3.32
C ASP A 63 17.91 6.87 -2.20
N LEU A 64 17.94 5.74 -1.48
CA LEU A 64 17.15 5.53 -0.28
C LEU A 64 17.73 6.35 0.87
N GLN A 65 16.88 7.17 1.48
CA GLN A 65 17.20 7.85 2.72
C GLN A 65 16.28 7.34 3.82
N VAL A 66 16.83 7.02 4.99
CA VAL A 66 16.07 6.48 6.12
C VAL A 66 16.30 7.36 7.34
N VAL A 67 15.21 7.79 7.96
CA VAL A 67 15.23 8.54 9.22
C VAL A 67 14.67 7.66 10.33
N SER A 68 15.43 7.55 11.42
CA SER A 68 15.03 6.86 12.64
C SER A 68 14.46 7.84 13.65
N LEU A 69 13.24 7.57 14.09
CA LEU A 69 12.54 8.34 15.12
C LEU A 69 12.56 7.57 16.43
N SER A 70 13.07 8.20 17.49
CA SER A 70 13.00 7.65 18.85
C SER A 70 11.56 7.68 19.37
N ARG A 71 11.26 6.87 20.39
CA ARG A 71 9.95 6.91 21.08
C ARG A 71 9.57 8.33 21.55
N ALA A 72 10.53 9.13 22.02
CA ALA A 72 10.28 10.51 22.43
C ALA A 72 9.75 11.38 21.26
N ARG A 73 10.43 11.35 20.11
CA ARG A 73 10.00 12.07 18.90
C ARG A 73 8.65 11.57 18.37
N MET A 74 8.43 10.25 18.41
CA MET A 74 7.15 9.67 18.00
C MET A 74 5.99 10.13 18.88
N LYS A 75 6.19 10.27 20.20
CA LYS A 75 5.17 10.80 21.12
C LYS A 75 4.76 12.22 20.75
N ILE A 76 5.74 13.11 20.53
CA ILE A 76 5.49 14.50 20.12
C ILE A 76 4.69 14.53 18.80
N LEU A 77 5.10 13.72 17.82
CA LEU A 77 4.38 13.60 16.54
C LEU A 77 2.94 13.11 16.71
N VAL A 78 2.69 12.11 17.57
CA VAL A 78 1.35 11.56 17.83
C VAL A 78 0.45 12.59 18.51
N GLU A 79 0.97 13.31 19.50
CA GLU A 79 0.25 14.36 20.23
C GLU A 79 -0.09 15.54 19.30
N ALA A 80 0.90 16.03 18.55
CA ALA A 80 0.70 17.07 17.55
C ALA A 80 -0.30 16.64 16.46
N ALA A 81 -0.27 15.36 16.07
CA ALA A 81 -1.20 14.83 15.07
C ALA A 81 -2.64 14.76 15.59
N ALA A 82 -2.84 14.30 16.82
CA ALA A 82 -4.16 14.28 17.46
C ALA A 82 -4.81 15.68 17.47
N ALA A 83 -4.00 16.73 17.60
CA ALA A 83 -4.47 18.11 17.59
C ALA A 83 -4.62 18.75 16.18
N SER A 84 -4.05 18.14 15.13
CA SER A 84 -3.92 18.75 13.79
C SER A 84 -4.69 18.01 12.68
N ILE A 85 -5.06 16.74 12.87
CA ILE A 85 -5.77 15.93 11.86
C ILE A 85 -7.10 16.56 11.42
N HIS A 86 -7.91 17.04 12.37
CA HIS A 86 -9.24 17.57 12.07
C HIS A 86 -9.19 18.92 11.33
N THR A 87 -8.21 19.76 11.64
CA THR A 87 -8.04 21.09 11.04
C THR A 87 -7.23 21.04 9.76
N ARG A 88 -6.43 19.98 9.57
CA ARG A 88 -5.46 19.81 8.48
C ARG A 88 -4.40 20.92 8.42
N VAL A 89 -4.17 21.57 9.56
CA VAL A 89 -3.16 22.60 9.76
C VAL A 89 -2.40 22.25 11.02
N LEU A 90 -1.09 22.48 11.02
CA LEU A 90 -0.27 22.26 12.20
C LEU A 90 -0.77 23.13 13.36
N ASN A 91 -1.08 22.48 14.50
CA ASN A 91 -1.46 23.19 15.70
C ASN A 91 -0.25 23.94 16.29
N ARG A 92 -0.39 25.26 16.43
CA ARG A 92 0.67 26.17 16.89
C ARG A 92 1.17 25.87 18.30
N SER A 93 0.37 25.22 19.15
CA SER A 93 0.81 24.85 20.50
C SER A 93 1.94 23.83 20.51
N TYR A 94 2.16 23.11 19.41
CA TYR A 94 3.21 22.10 19.27
C TYR A 94 4.35 22.55 18.35
N ALA A 95 4.33 23.80 17.85
CA ALA A 95 5.30 24.26 16.86
C ALA A 95 6.73 24.25 17.43
N GLU A 96 6.92 24.80 18.63
CA GLU A 96 8.23 24.86 19.32
C GLU A 96 8.77 23.45 19.61
N ASP A 97 7.97 22.57 20.23
CA ASP A 97 8.36 21.18 20.51
C ASP A 97 8.75 20.41 19.23
N LEU A 98 8.02 20.60 18.14
CA LEU A 98 8.35 19.97 16.86
C LEU A 98 9.67 20.52 16.31
N GLU A 99 9.83 21.84 16.27
CA GLU A 99 11.02 22.51 15.76
C GLU A 99 12.28 22.12 16.55
N ASP A 100 12.20 22.02 17.87
CA ASP A 100 13.34 21.71 18.73
C ASP A 100 13.68 20.21 18.74
N ASP A 101 12.68 19.33 18.85
CA ASP A 101 12.93 17.90 19.08
C ASP A 101 12.81 17.02 17.83
N VAL A 102 11.94 17.39 16.88
CA VAL A 102 11.55 16.53 15.75
C VAL A 102 12.19 16.96 14.44
N TYR A 103 12.17 18.26 14.09
CA TYR A 103 12.77 18.77 12.85
C TYR A 103 14.24 18.35 12.68
N PRO A 104 15.10 18.36 13.73
CA PRO A 104 16.51 17.95 13.59
C PRO A 104 16.69 16.52 13.08
N ALA A 105 15.71 15.63 13.26
CA ALA A 105 15.78 14.27 12.72
C ALA A 105 15.77 14.22 11.18
N PHE A 106 15.23 15.26 10.54
CA PHE A 106 15.04 15.33 9.09
C PHE A 106 16.00 16.29 8.38
N GLN A 107 16.76 17.12 9.12
CA GLN A 107 17.68 18.12 8.55
C GLN A 107 18.80 17.52 7.67
N GLY A 108 19.14 16.24 7.88
CA GLY A 108 20.12 15.53 7.06
C GLY A 108 19.60 15.06 5.69
N LEU A 109 18.31 15.24 5.41
CA LEU A 109 17.71 14.80 4.14
C LEU A 109 18.20 15.63 2.96
N LYS A 110 18.47 14.95 1.85
CA LYS A 110 18.76 15.54 0.55
C LYS A 110 17.48 15.56 -0.27
N PHE A 111 17.03 16.75 -0.65
CA PHE A 111 15.86 16.93 -1.49
C PHE A 111 16.30 17.07 -2.96
N PRO A 112 16.03 16.09 -3.82
CA PRO A 112 16.32 16.23 -5.24
C PRO A 112 15.29 17.18 -5.91
N PRO A 113 15.55 17.69 -7.13
CA PRO A 113 14.64 18.62 -7.82
C PRO A 113 13.21 18.10 -7.98
N GLU A 114 13.04 16.80 -8.22
CA GLU A 114 11.74 16.12 -8.31
C GLU A 114 11.04 15.97 -6.94
N GLY A 115 11.75 16.21 -5.84
CA GLY A 115 11.29 16.03 -4.47
C GLY A 115 11.31 14.57 -4.01
N LEU A 116 10.83 14.34 -2.80
CA LEU A 116 10.81 13.03 -2.15
C LEU A 116 9.39 12.47 -2.06
N TRP A 117 9.30 11.15 -2.14
CA TRP A 117 8.18 10.36 -1.64
C TRP A 117 8.55 9.80 -0.26
N MET A 118 7.61 9.78 0.68
CA MET A 118 7.83 9.25 2.03
C MET A 118 6.84 8.17 2.45
N ARG A 119 7.29 7.25 3.29
CA ARG A 119 6.42 6.33 4.03
C ARG A 119 7.03 5.84 5.33
N PHE A 120 6.17 5.39 6.22
CA PHE A 120 6.50 4.49 7.32
C PHE A 120 6.39 3.03 6.85
N GLY A 121 6.83 2.09 7.69
CA GLY A 121 6.66 0.66 7.40
C GLY A 121 5.21 0.29 7.07
N ALA A 122 4.25 0.75 7.88
CA ALA A 122 2.84 0.40 7.74
C ALA A 122 2.02 1.29 6.78
N CYS A 123 2.49 2.49 6.43
CA CYS A 123 1.70 3.39 5.58
C CYS A 123 2.49 4.51 4.92
N SER A 124 1.95 5.02 3.81
CA SER A 124 2.29 6.35 3.28
C SER A 124 1.25 7.39 3.73
N PRO A 125 1.65 8.63 4.06
CA PRO A 125 0.76 9.71 4.51
C PRO A 125 0.07 10.40 3.33
N LYS A 126 -0.66 9.62 2.51
CA LYS A 126 -1.35 10.13 1.31
C LYS A 126 -2.56 11.01 1.68
N ASP A 127 -3.11 10.85 2.88
CA ASP A 127 -4.22 11.61 3.46
C ASP A 127 -3.78 12.86 4.25
N GLY A 128 -2.46 13.06 4.43
CA GLY A 128 -1.95 14.29 5.04
C GLY A 128 -2.17 15.52 4.16
N ALA A 129 -2.24 16.69 4.80
CA ALA A 129 -2.24 17.99 4.17
C ALA A 129 -0.93 18.25 3.41
N LYS A 130 -0.98 19.21 2.49
CA LYS A 130 0.12 19.61 1.62
C LYS A 130 0.27 21.12 1.76
N LEU A 131 1.50 21.63 1.86
CA LEU A 131 1.74 23.08 1.91
C LEU A 131 1.23 23.74 0.62
N ASN A 132 1.53 23.13 -0.52
CA ASN A 132 1.01 23.55 -1.81
C ASN A 132 -0.09 22.57 -2.29
N PRO A 133 -1.34 23.03 -2.48
CA PRO A 133 -2.42 22.20 -2.99
C PRO A 133 -2.03 21.48 -4.29
N GLY A 134 -2.28 20.17 -4.35
CA GLY A 134 -1.94 19.34 -5.51
C GLY A 134 -0.53 18.75 -5.51
N GLN A 135 0.44 19.36 -4.82
CA GLN A 135 1.83 18.87 -4.78
C GLN A 135 1.92 17.54 -4.00
N GLN A 136 2.35 16.47 -4.69
CA GLN A 136 2.45 15.14 -4.09
C GLN A 136 3.86 14.80 -3.58
N SER A 137 4.87 15.44 -4.14
CA SER A 137 6.26 15.36 -3.71
C SER A 137 6.52 16.22 -2.47
N ILE A 138 7.57 15.88 -1.73
CA ILE A 138 8.02 16.57 -0.52
C ILE A 138 9.32 17.30 -0.84
N HIS A 139 9.39 18.59 -0.53
CA HIS A 139 10.56 19.41 -0.85
C HIS A 139 11.21 20.07 0.38
N SER A 140 10.64 19.91 1.57
CA SER A 140 11.20 20.47 2.79
C SER A 140 10.85 19.66 4.03
N VAL A 141 11.46 19.99 5.17
CA VAL A 141 11.11 19.38 6.47
C VAL A 141 9.71 19.79 6.91
N GLU A 142 9.31 21.02 6.63
CA GLU A 142 7.96 21.54 6.91
C GLU A 142 6.89 20.73 6.17
N ASP A 143 7.15 20.34 4.91
CA ASP A 143 6.27 19.42 4.16
C ASP A 143 6.12 18.07 4.88
N ILE A 144 7.24 17.53 5.38
CA ILE A 144 7.27 16.24 6.10
C ILE A 144 6.41 16.34 7.36
N ILE A 145 6.67 17.35 8.18
CA ILE A 145 6.02 17.53 9.48
C ILE A 145 4.53 17.81 9.31
N LEU A 146 4.14 18.70 8.40
CA LEU A 146 2.74 18.95 8.10
C LEU A 146 2.05 17.66 7.70
N ARG A 147 2.65 16.90 6.78
CA ARG A 147 2.01 15.72 6.20
C ARG A 147 1.95 14.54 7.18
N ILE A 148 2.91 14.40 8.09
CA ILE A 148 2.87 13.46 9.21
C ILE A 148 1.76 13.85 10.21
N THR A 149 1.75 15.11 10.65
CA THR A 149 0.86 15.59 11.72
C THR A 149 -0.60 15.74 11.29
N THR A 150 -0.88 15.73 9.99
CA THR A 150 -2.26 15.84 9.48
C THR A 150 -2.75 14.54 8.83
N SER A 151 -2.02 13.44 9.00
CA SER A 151 -2.32 12.11 8.45
C SER A 151 -2.85 11.19 9.55
N LEU A 152 -4.11 10.74 9.42
CA LEU A 152 -4.71 9.77 10.33
C LEU A 152 -3.99 8.42 10.22
N ARG A 153 -3.54 8.06 9.01
CA ARG A 153 -2.76 6.84 8.77
C ARG A 153 -1.45 6.85 9.55
N THR A 154 -0.78 7.99 9.57
CA THR A 154 0.49 8.14 10.29
C THR A 154 0.29 8.15 11.79
N TRP A 155 -0.72 8.86 12.28
CA TRP A 155 -1.08 8.82 13.70
C TRP A 155 -1.35 7.39 14.17
N SER A 156 -2.13 6.61 13.43
CA SER A 156 -2.39 5.21 13.73
C SER A 156 -1.12 4.36 13.69
N ALA A 157 -0.27 4.52 12.67
CA ALA A 157 0.98 3.77 12.55
C ALA A 157 1.95 4.06 13.70
N LEU A 158 2.16 5.33 14.06
CA LEU A 158 3.03 5.72 15.17
C LEU A 158 2.46 5.30 16.53
N THR A 159 1.14 5.39 16.71
CA THR A 159 0.47 4.93 17.94
C THR A 159 0.64 3.43 18.13
N ASN A 160 0.55 2.63 17.06
CA ASN A 160 0.79 1.19 17.13
C ASN A 160 2.23 0.85 17.52
N ILE A 161 3.22 1.60 17.02
CA ILE A 161 4.63 1.46 17.42
C ILE A 161 4.81 1.85 18.90
N LEU A 162 4.18 2.94 19.36
CA LEU A 162 4.23 3.34 20.77
C LEU A 162 3.53 2.33 21.69
N ASN A 163 2.59 1.54 21.19
CA ASN A 163 1.91 0.47 21.92
C ASN A 163 2.62 -0.89 21.80
N SER A 164 3.70 -1.00 21.02
CA SER A 164 4.57 -2.17 20.96
C SER A 164 5.87 -1.94 21.75
N ASP A 165 6.68 -3.01 21.83
CA ASP A 165 8.03 -2.99 22.40
C ASP A 165 9.07 -2.33 21.46
N ASP A 166 8.64 -1.75 20.33
CA ASP A 166 9.54 -1.13 19.37
C ASP A 166 10.06 0.23 19.88
N GLU A 167 11.39 0.39 19.90
CA GLU A 167 12.04 1.62 20.38
C GLU A 167 12.24 2.69 19.29
N VAL A 168 12.10 2.29 18.02
CA VAL A 168 12.40 3.16 16.87
C VAL A 168 11.34 2.99 15.80
N GLY A 169 10.84 4.12 15.29
CA GLY A 169 10.05 4.17 14.06
C GLY A 169 10.92 4.57 12.88
N LEU A 170 10.83 3.86 11.76
CA LEU A 170 11.57 4.17 10.54
C LEU A 170 10.69 4.91 9.51
N VAL A 171 11.25 5.97 8.95
CA VAL A 171 10.68 6.72 7.82
C VAL A 171 11.59 6.57 6.63
N TYR A 172 11.05 6.06 5.52
CA TYR A 172 11.77 5.83 4.29
C TYR A 172 11.43 6.92 3.29
N PHE A 173 12.46 7.46 2.64
CA PHE A 173 12.37 8.48 1.60
C PHE A 173 13.03 7.98 0.32
N LEU A 174 12.34 8.18 -0.80
CA LEU A 174 12.82 7.86 -2.15
C LEU A 174 12.59 9.06 -3.06
N PRO A 175 13.35 9.21 -4.16
CA PRO A 175 13.03 10.18 -5.20
C PRO A 175 11.57 10.04 -5.64
N PHE A 176 10.87 11.16 -5.73
CA PHE A 176 9.49 11.17 -6.17
C PHE A 176 9.42 10.84 -7.67
N ASN A 177 8.47 9.99 -8.04
CA ASN A 177 8.22 9.61 -9.43
C ASN A 177 6.75 9.89 -9.75
N ASP A 178 6.48 10.92 -10.55
CA ASP A 178 5.11 11.28 -10.97
C ASP A 178 4.44 10.17 -11.80
N GLY A 179 5.21 9.26 -12.38
CA GLY A 179 4.70 8.07 -13.08
C GLY A 179 4.02 7.05 -12.15
N MET A 180 4.26 7.12 -10.84
CA MET A 180 3.65 6.25 -9.82
C MET A 180 2.18 6.63 -9.53
N LYS A 181 1.31 6.56 -10.55
CA LYS A 181 -0.10 6.94 -10.46
C LYS A 181 -0.96 5.74 -10.05
N SER A 182 -1.83 5.92 -9.07
CA SER A 182 -2.71 4.85 -8.56
C SER A 182 -3.69 4.28 -9.59
N ALA A 183 -4.00 5.02 -10.66
CA ALA A 183 -4.77 4.52 -11.80
C ALA A 183 -4.07 3.35 -12.56
N ARG A 184 -2.74 3.24 -12.39
CA ARG A 184 -1.89 2.20 -12.99
C ARG A 184 -1.50 1.12 -11.98
N GLU A 185 -2.03 1.19 -10.76
CA GLU A 185 -1.75 0.23 -9.70
C GLU A 185 -2.76 -0.93 -9.74
N TYR A 186 -2.28 -2.13 -9.42
CA TYR A 186 -3.10 -3.34 -9.33
C TYR A 186 -2.78 -4.09 -8.05
N ARG A 187 -3.81 -4.60 -7.39
CA ARG A 187 -3.70 -5.49 -6.23
C ARG A 187 -3.81 -6.93 -6.68
N VAL A 188 -2.85 -7.74 -6.29
CA VAL A 188 -2.74 -9.16 -6.67
C VAL A 188 -2.92 -10.02 -5.42
N PHE A 189 -3.71 -11.07 -5.54
CA PHE A 189 -4.05 -11.97 -4.45
C PHE A 189 -3.37 -13.32 -4.65
N CYS A 190 -2.55 -13.73 -3.68
CA CYS A 190 -1.82 -15.00 -3.69
C CYS A 190 -2.30 -15.88 -2.54
N VAL A 191 -2.80 -17.06 -2.88
CA VAL A 191 -3.50 -17.93 -1.93
C VAL A 191 -2.54 -18.61 -0.95
N PRO A 192 -3.01 -18.95 0.26
CA PRO A 192 -2.26 -19.80 1.17
C PRO A 192 -1.84 -21.13 0.50
N ASN A 193 -0.79 -21.74 1.05
CA ASN A 193 -0.16 -22.99 0.64
C ASN A 193 0.54 -22.94 -0.72
N SER A 194 -0.20 -22.80 -1.82
CA SER A 194 0.38 -22.83 -3.17
C SER A 194 1.06 -21.52 -3.53
N LEU A 195 0.61 -20.41 -2.95
CA LEU A 195 1.03 -19.04 -3.28
C LEU A 195 0.68 -18.63 -4.72
N ASP A 196 -0.18 -19.40 -5.37
CA ASP A 196 -0.63 -19.08 -6.73
C ASP A 196 -1.48 -17.82 -6.73
N ILE A 197 -1.39 -17.07 -7.82
CA ILE A 197 -2.25 -15.90 -8.02
C ILE A 197 -3.66 -16.41 -8.28
N SER A 198 -4.62 -16.01 -7.45
CA SER A 198 -6.04 -16.32 -7.64
C SER A 198 -6.82 -15.16 -8.24
N ALA A 199 -6.40 -13.92 -7.98
CA ALA A 199 -7.12 -12.75 -8.45
C ALA A 199 -6.22 -11.53 -8.64
N VAL A 200 -6.68 -10.63 -9.51
CA VAL A 200 -6.10 -9.30 -9.73
C VAL A 200 -7.24 -8.29 -9.75
N SER A 201 -7.09 -7.18 -9.04
CA SER A 201 -8.00 -6.03 -9.12
C SER A 201 -7.23 -4.80 -9.54
N GLN A 202 -7.82 -3.91 -10.35
CA GLN A 202 -7.34 -2.54 -10.38
C GLN A 202 -7.38 -1.96 -8.95
N TYR A 203 -6.35 -1.22 -8.56
CA TYR A 203 -6.24 -0.70 -7.19
C TYR A 203 -7.19 0.47 -6.95
N GLU A 204 -7.24 1.43 -7.89
CA GLU A 204 -8.13 2.58 -7.86
C GLU A 204 -9.56 2.16 -8.27
N TRP A 205 -10.17 1.32 -7.44
CA TRP A 205 -11.45 0.66 -7.71
C TRP A 205 -12.64 1.62 -7.85
N HIS A 206 -12.54 2.84 -7.29
CA HIS A 206 -13.59 3.86 -7.30
C HIS A 206 -13.57 4.76 -8.55
N LYS A 207 -12.73 4.45 -9.55
CA LYS A 207 -12.66 5.16 -10.84
C LYS A 207 -12.70 4.17 -12.01
N PRO A 208 -13.09 4.62 -13.22
CA PRO A 208 -12.95 3.79 -14.41
C PRO A 208 -11.49 3.41 -14.65
N TRP A 209 -11.28 2.22 -15.19
CA TRP A 209 -9.99 1.73 -15.59
C TRP A 209 -9.37 2.61 -16.68
N ILE A 210 -8.04 2.67 -16.75
CA ILE A 210 -7.33 3.49 -17.75
C ILE A 210 -7.63 3.06 -19.20
N PHE A 211 -8.11 1.83 -19.41
CA PHE A 211 -8.54 1.32 -20.72
C PHE A 211 -10.08 1.14 -20.81
N ALA A 212 -10.87 1.77 -19.92
CA ALA A 212 -12.32 1.59 -19.87
C ALA A 212 -13.05 2.01 -21.16
N ASN A 213 -12.49 2.98 -21.89
CA ASN A 213 -13.08 3.48 -23.14
C ASN A 213 -12.67 2.65 -24.38
N GLU A 214 -11.84 1.62 -24.20
CA GLU A 214 -11.38 0.77 -25.28
C GLU A 214 -12.37 -0.38 -25.55
N ASP A 215 -12.27 -1.00 -26.73
CA ASP A 215 -13.05 -2.20 -27.00
C ASP A 215 -12.59 -3.41 -26.15
N LYS A 216 -13.47 -4.41 -26.04
CA LYS A 216 -13.24 -5.60 -25.21
C LYS A 216 -11.96 -6.36 -25.58
N ASP A 217 -11.57 -6.38 -26.86
CA ASP A 217 -10.37 -7.09 -27.30
C ASP A 217 -9.10 -6.32 -26.89
N VAL A 218 -9.12 -4.98 -26.99
CA VAL A 218 -8.03 -4.12 -26.49
C VAL A 218 -7.91 -4.25 -24.97
N MET A 219 -9.01 -4.18 -24.23
CA MET A 219 -9.04 -4.39 -22.78
C MET A 219 -8.45 -5.76 -22.40
N THR A 220 -8.86 -6.82 -23.10
CA THR A 220 -8.35 -8.18 -22.87
C THR A 220 -6.86 -8.27 -23.12
N ARG A 221 -6.36 -7.70 -24.24
CA ARG A 221 -4.93 -7.65 -24.54
C ARG A 221 -4.15 -6.86 -23.49
N ALA A 222 -4.69 -5.75 -23.00
CA ALA A 222 -4.07 -4.95 -21.94
C ALA A 222 -3.96 -5.77 -20.64
N ALA A 223 -5.07 -6.37 -20.19
CA ALA A 223 -5.10 -7.22 -19.01
C ALA A 223 -4.10 -8.39 -19.11
N GLN A 224 -3.99 -9.04 -20.28
CA GLN A 224 -3.00 -10.09 -20.52
C GLN A 224 -1.56 -9.59 -20.42
N ARG A 225 -1.23 -8.40 -20.96
CA ARG A 225 0.10 -7.82 -20.84
C ARG A 225 0.46 -7.52 -19.37
N ILE A 226 -0.46 -6.88 -18.66
CA ILE A 226 -0.29 -6.55 -17.24
C ILE A 226 -0.12 -7.83 -16.42
N PHE A 227 -0.94 -8.84 -16.67
CA PHE A 227 -0.87 -10.11 -15.97
C PHE A 227 0.46 -10.84 -16.18
N ARG A 228 1.02 -10.82 -17.41
CA ARG A 228 2.38 -11.35 -17.65
C ARG A 228 3.44 -10.59 -16.85
N GLY A 229 3.30 -9.28 -16.70
CA GLY A 229 4.18 -8.46 -15.86
C GLY A 229 4.04 -8.83 -14.38
N ILE A 230 2.80 -8.98 -13.89
CA ILE A 230 2.50 -9.45 -12.54
C ILE A 230 3.15 -10.81 -12.26
N GLN A 231 3.06 -11.76 -13.19
CA GLN A 231 3.66 -13.09 -13.04
C GLN A 231 5.19 -13.03 -12.89
N LYS A 232 5.86 -12.08 -13.56
CA LYS A 232 7.30 -11.86 -13.37
C LYS A 232 7.61 -11.35 -11.96
N VAL A 233 6.89 -10.31 -11.50
CA VAL A 233 7.05 -9.78 -10.13
C VAL A 233 6.76 -10.85 -9.09
N HIS A 234 5.72 -11.65 -9.28
CA HIS A 234 5.39 -12.79 -8.43
C HIS A 234 6.54 -13.80 -8.35
N ALA A 235 7.11 -14.20 -9.49
CA ALA A 235 8.26 -15.10 -9.52
C ALA A 235 9.48 -14.51 -8.77
N GLU A 236 9.71 -13.20 -8.86
CA GLU A 236 10.76 -12.51 -8.10
C GLU A 236 10.49 -12.49 -6.59
N ILE A 237 9.24 -12.28 -6.17
CA ILE A 237 8.83 -12.38 -4.75
C ILE A 237 9.11 -13.78 -4.21
N ILE A 238 8.72 -14.83 -4.96
CA ILE A 238 8.96 -16.22 -4.56
C ILE A 238 10.46 -16.54 -4.49
N ALA A 239 11.24 -16.05 -5.46
CA ALA A 239 12.69 -16.23 -5.46
C ALA A 239 13.34 -15.51 -4.27
N PHE A 240 12.94 -14.27 -3.99
CA PHE A 240 13.42 -13.49 -2.86
C PHE A 240 13.11 -14.17 -1.53
N MET A 241 11.85 -14.61 -1.34
CA MET A 241 11.41 -15.32 -0.14
C MET A 241 12.24 -16.58 0.13
N LYS A 242 12.51 -17.40 -0.90
CA LYS A 242 13.30 -18.63 -0.76
C LYS A 242 14.77 -18.35 -0.43
N ALA A 243 15.31 -17.29 -1.01
CA ALA A 243 16.68 -16.84 -0.78
C ALA A 243 16.86 -16.11 0.55
N TYR A 244 15.78 -15.66 1.19
CA TYR A 244 15.84 -14.94 2.45
C TYR A 244 16.41 -15.83 3.57
N ASP A 245 17.19 -15.21 4.45
CA ASP A 245 17.94 -15.93 5.50
C ASP A 245 16.99 -16.54 6.55
N ASP A 246 15.93 -15.82 6.92
CA ASP A 246 14.91 -16.32 7.85
C ASP A 246 13.99 -17.33 7.17
N LYS A 247 14.26 -18.62 7.38
CA LYS A 247 13.44 -19.72 6.85
C LYS A 247 12.03 -19.78 7.42
N SER A 248 11.73 -19.08 8.52
CA SER A 248 10.36 -18.97 9.02
C SER A 248 9.48 -18.10 8.12
N LEU A 249 10.07 -17.16 7.36
CA LEU A 249 9.33 -16.25 6.48
C LEU A 249 8.50 -17.03 5.44
N GLU A 250 9.10 -18.01 4.77
CA GLU A 250 8.39 -18.83 3.79
C GLU A 250 7.22 -19.59 4.44
N ASN A 251 7.44 -20.18 5.62
CA ASN A 251 6.38 -20.90 6.33
C ASN A 251 5.22 -19.98 6.72
N PHE A 252 5.51 -18.75 7.18
CA PHE A 252 4.48 -17.77 7.51
C PHE A 252 3.69 -17.30 6.28
N ILE A 253 4.38 -17.02 5.17
CA ILE A 253 3.71 -16.60 3.94
C ILE A 253 2.87 -17.74 3.37
N ARG A 254 3.37 -18.98 3.40
CA ARG A 254 2.59 -20.15 2.98
C ARG A 254 1.38 -20.40 3.85
N SER A 255 1.48 -20.25 5.17
CA SER A 255 0.32 -20.51 6.05
C SER A 255 -0.80 -19.49 5.85
N GLN A 256 -0.48 -18.27 5.41
CA GLN A 256 -1.42 -17.15 5.39
C GLN A 256 -1.77 -16.62 3.99
N GLY A 257 -0.97 -16.93 2.97
CA GLY A 257 -1.04 -16.26 1.66
C GLY A 257 -0.44 -14.86 1.72
N PHE A 258 -0.59 -14.08 0.65
CA PHE A 258 -0.22 -12.66 0.65
C PHE A 258 -0.96 -11.90 -0.44
N THR A 259 -1.01 -10.58 -0.30
CA THR A 259 -1.38 -9.70 -1.41
C THR A 259 -0.17 -8.83 -1.75
N PHE A 260 -0.07 -8.37 -2.98
CA PHE A 260 0.96 -7.39 -3.35
C PHE A 260 0.41 -6.39 -4.34
N ASP A 261 0.88 -5.16 -4.21
CA ASP A 261 0.51 -4.07 -5.09
C ASP A 261 1.62 -3.87 -6.12
N VAL A 262 1.24 -3.77 -7.39
CA VAL A 262 2.16 -3.49 -8.50
C VAL A 262 1.73 -2.26 -9.27
N LEU A 263 2.70 -1.51 -9.78
CA LEU A 263 2.47 -0.47 -10.78
C LEU A 263 2.74 -1.06 -12.16
N TYR A 264 1.84 -0.86 -13.12
CA TYR A 264 2.12 -1.09 -14.53
C TYR A 264 2.57 0.20 -15.21
N ASP A 265 3.78 0.22 -15.73
CA ASP A 265 4.26 1.31 -16.58
C ASP A 265 4.09 0.93 -18.06
N GLU A 266 3.21 1.67 -18.74
CA GLU A 266 2.87 1.48 -20.15
C GLU A 266 4.06 1.73 -21.08
N VAL A 267 5.01 2.61 -20.69
CA VAL A 267 6.13 3.01 -21.56
C VAL A 267 7.13 1.86 -21.77
N PRO A 268 7.74 1.29 -20.71
CA PRO A 268 8.55 0.07 -20.85
C PRO A 268 7.68 -1.20 -20.94
N GLY A 269 6.37 -1.12 -20.65
CA GLY A 269 5.47 -2.26 -20.60
C GLY A 269 5.79 -3.22 -19.45
N GLN A 270 6.20 -2.69 -18.30
CA GLN A 270 6.71 -3.48 -17.16
C GLN A 270 5.89 -3.25 -15.89
N CYS A 271 5.83 -4.27 -15.04
CA CYS A 271 5.26 -4.16 -13.70
C CYS A 271 6.39 -3.98 -12.67
N MET A 272 6.17 -3.08 -11.71
CA MET A 272 7.08 -2.81 -10.61
C MET A 272 6.39 -3.09 -9.29
N LEU A 273 7.12 -3.65 -8.31
CA LEU A 273 6.59 -3.94 -6.98
C LEU A 273 6.48 -2.64 -6.18
N ILE A 274 5.33 -2.43 -5.53
CA ILE A 274 5.10 -1.30 -4.62
C ILE A 274 5.26 -1.74 -3.18
N GLU A 275 4.51 -2.76 -2.77
CA GLU A 275 4.54 -3.33 -1.43
C GLU A 275 3.85 -4.69 -1.39
N LEU A 276 4.11 -5.44 -0.31
CA LEU A 276 3.31 -6.58 0.09
C LEU A 276 2.34 -6.17 1.19
N ASN A 277 1.19 -6.83 1.21
CA ASN A 277 0.11 -6.59 2.16
C ASN A 277 -0.43 -7.93 2.66
N THR A 278 -1.01 -7.88 3.84
CA THR A 278 -1.63 -9.04 4.48
C THR A 278 -2.78 -9.60 3.66
N PHE A 279 -2.85 -10.92 3.57
CA PHE A 279 -3.96 -11.63 2.92
C PHE A 279 -5.00 -12.06 3.96
N GLY A 280 -6.27 -11.94 3.58
CA GLY A 280 -7.38 -12.61 4.25
C GLY A 280 -8.52 -11.69 4.65
N VAL A 281 -9.70 -12.30 4.78
CA VAL A 281 -10.97 -11.61 5.07
C VAL A 281 -10.95 -10.77 6.36
N ARG A 282 -10.23 -11.24 7.37
CA ARG A 282 -10.10 -10.56 8.68
C ARG A 282 -8.91 -9.60 8.75
N SER A 283 -8.25 -9.32 7.63
CA SER A 283 -7.13 -8.38 7.55
C SER A 283 -7.62 -6.94 7.34
N ALA A 284 -6.72 -5.99 7.59
CA ALA A 284 -6.93 -4.58 7.22
C ALA A 284 -6.87 -4.32 5.70
N CYS A 285 -6.45 -5.32 4.91
CA CYS A 285 -6.21 -5.16 3.49
C CYS A 285 -7.53 -5.02 2.74
N GLY A 286 -7.74 -3.87 2.10
CA GLY A 286 -8.88 -3.65 1.21
C GLY A 286 -8.88 -4.60 0.02
N SER A 287 -10.07 -5.07 -0.37
CA SER A 287 -10.24 -6.03 -1.47
C SER A 287 -10.43 -5.38 -2.86
N CYS A 288 -10.36 -4.05 -2.98
CA CYS A 288 -10.56 -3.30 -4.23
C CYS A 288 -11.88 -3.68 -4.94
N LEU A 289 -11.88 -4.22 -6.17
CA LEU A 289 -13.10 -4.64 -6.87
C LEU A 289 -13.66 -6.00 -6.41
N PHE A 290 -13.09 -6.58 -5.35
CA PHE A 290 -13.62 -7.77 -4.70
C PHE A 290 -14.26 -7.42 -3.35
N GLN A 291 -14.99 -8.39 -2.84
CA GLN A 291 -15.57 -8.43 -1.51
C GLN A 291 -15.09 -9.72 -0.82
N TRP A 292 -14.43 -9.62 0.33
CA TRP A 292 -13.74 -10.77 0.93
C TRP A 292 -14.62 -11.98 1.26
N LEU A 293 -15.88 -11.77 1.66
CA LEU A 293 -16.85 -12.82 1.97
C LEU A 293 -17.56 -13.34 0.72
N LYS A 294 -18.06 -12.45 -0.16
CA LYS A 294 -18.84 -12.84 -1.34
C LYS A 294 -17.96 -13.48 -2.40
N ASP A 295 -16.75 -12.97 -2.57
CA ASP A 295 -15.77 -13.48 -3.53
C ASP A 295 -14.77 -14.43 -2.87
N ARG A 296 -15.08 -14.94 -1.68
CA ARG A 296 -14.17 -15.79 -0.91
C ARG A 296 -13.65 -16.98 -1.72
N THR A 297 -14.53 -17.71 -2.39
CA THR A 297 -14.17 -18.86 -3.24
C THR A 297 -13.18 -18.46 -4.34
N GLN A 298 -13.33 -17.29 -4.95
CA GLN A 298 -12.37 -16.79 -5.93
C GLN A 298 -11.05 -16.37 -5.27
N LEU A 299 -11.09 -15.53 -4.23
CA LEU A 299 -9.89 -14.98 -3.58
C LEU A 299 -9.03 -16.07 -2.94
N TYR A 300 -9.64 -17.13 -2.42
CA TYR A 300 -8.96 -18.29 -1.82
C TYR A 300 -8.62 -19.40 -2.83
N GLY A 301 -8.87 -19.17 -4.14
CA GLY A 301 -8.40 -20.04 -5.22
C GLY A 301 -9.19 -21.34 -5.39
N GLU A 302 -10.39 -21.44 -4.84
CA GLU A 302 -11.25 -22.62 -4.93
C GLU A 302 -11.82 -22.82 -6.36
N THR A 303 -11.81 -21.77 -7.20
CA THR A 303 -12.27 -21.82 -8.60
C THR A 303 -11.22 -22.37 -9.57
N GLY A 304 -9.94 -22.32 -9.22
CA GLY A 304 -8.81 -22.74 -10.08
C GLY A 304 -8.48 -21.80 -11.25
N GLU A 305 -9.30 -20.77 -11.50
CA GLU A 305 -9.06 -19.76 -12.54
C GLU A 305 -8.64 -18.42 -11.92
N VAL A 306 -7.80 -17.66 -12.63
CA VAL A 306 -7.42 -16.30 -12.21
C VAL A 306 -8.43 -15.29 -12.71
N GLU A 307 -9.08 -14.56 -11.81
CA GLU A 307 -10.00 -13.48 -12.16
C GLU A 307 -9.30 -12.11 -12.14
N PHE A 308 -9.39 -11.36 -13.24
CA PHE A 308 -8.87 -10.00 -13.36
C PHE A 308 -10.05 -9.02 -13.42
N ARG A 309 -10.29 -8.26 -12.34
CA ARG A 309 -11.37 -7.26 -12.25
C ARG A 309 -10.90 -5.85 -12.57
N VAL A 310 -11.68 -5.19 -13.42
CA VAL A 310 -11.57 -3.76 -13.75
C VAL A 310 -12.95 -3.13 -13.74
N ALA A 311 -13.04 -1.82 -13.51
CA ALA A 311 -14.29 -1.06 -13.59
C ALA A 311 -14.33 -0.28 -14.91
N ALA A 312 -15.44 -0.36 -15.65
CA ALA A 312 -15.66 0.43 -16.86
C ALA A 312 -17.09 0.94 -16.93
#